data_AF-A0A2V9MZ40-F1
#
_entry.id   AF-A0A2V9MZ40-F1
#
_cell.length_a   1.000
_cell.length_b   1.000
_cell.length_c   1.000
_cell.angle_alpha   90.00
_cell.angle_beta   90.00
_cell.angle_gamma   90.00
#
_symmetry.space_group_name_H-M   'P 1'
#
loop_
_entity.id
_entity.type
_entity.pdbx_description
1 polymer ?
#
loop_
_entity_poly.entity_id
_entity_poly.type
_entity_poly.pdbx_seq_one_letter_code
_entity_poly.pdbx_strand_id
1 'polypeptide(L)'
;SPQSHTVDVVLTKNLPSRLTGFEFRGDSSVTAGNDNGVVYFRGMEGMTARFRLDHCKFTGLHGLPLLFRDLIGVVDHCTVDTVGTQGAQVYHNSWGGGNFGHGSWADYPYWGSDKFLFIEDCTFTNSGTDRAAIDCYEGARVVVRYSTFNDAPISAHGTEAQGRGAKQLEIYDNVFTASSPRGASQVRSGTILVHDNVYNNFTKGIDLKAYRQFVRKGTWGISSGTNVWDVNNSVMGALERGTHTGADSATTLTDSNKNWNPDEWETVVSGKGFTYVLRNMTQNRQSVITSNAATRIFYFQDAPPMRFNRGDTYEIWKVVTTLDQPGQGKSDLLSGLPALPKKWPHNVLEPCYSWNNKDEYGNEVDLHTVEGSIQEGQDYYNRTRKPNYAPYIYPHPLTTAN
;
A
#
# COMPACT_ATOMS: atom_id res chain seq x y z
N SER A 1 1.16 18.97 18.74
CA SER A 1 1.81 18.51 19.99
C SER A 1 3.16 17.90 19.60
N PRO A 2 4.28 18.17 20.29
CA PRO A 2 5.49 17.42 20.03
C PRO A 2 5.20 15.93 20.25
N GLN A 3 5.45 15.12 19.23
CA GLN A 3 5.38 13.66 19.36
C GLN A 3 6.53 13.25 20.28
N SER A 4 6.22 12.65 21.43
CA SER A 4 7.24 12.15 22.34
C SER A 4 7.74 10.80 21.82
N HIS A 5 8.97 10.78 21.32
CA HIS A 5 9.73 9.57 21.02
C HIS A 5 10.62 9.23 22.22
N THR A 6 10.89 7.95 22.47
CA THR A 6 11.85 7.56 23.51
C THR A 6 13.28 7.90 23.06
N VAL A 7 13.59 7.68 21.78
CA VAL A 7 14.86 8.05 21.14
C VAL A 7 14.58 8.68 19.76
N ASP A 8 15.11 9.89 19.51
CA ASP A 8 15.10 10.56 18.19
C ASP A 8 16.55 10.65 17.66
N VAL A 9 16.83 9.93 16.58
CA VAL A 9 18.13 9.88 15.91
C VAL A 9 18.05 10.69 14.61
N VAL A 10 18.65 11.87 14.63
CA VAL A 10 18.67 12.80 13.49
C VAL A 10 20.00 12.67 12.75
N LEU A 11 19.91 12.31 11.47
CA LEU A 11 21.06 11.99 10.63
C LEU A 11 21.30 13.06 9.56
N THR A 12 22.55 13.49 9.45
CA THR A 12 22.98 14.40 8.38
C THR A 12 23.25 13.64 7.10
N LYS A 13 23.03 14.29 5.96
CA LYS A 13 23.34 13.71 4.66
C LYS A 13 24.85 13.45 4.54
N ASN A 14 25.21 12.30 3.97
CA ASN A 14 26.58 11.88 3.65
C ASN A 14 27.53 11.60 4.84
N LEU A 15 27.04 11.58 6.10
CA LEU A 15 27.86 11.08 7.21
C LEU A 15 27.59 9.59 7.46
N PRO A 16 28.62 8.74 7.48
CA PRO A 16 28.48 7.36 7.95
C PRO A 16 27.90 7.36 9.36
N SER A 17 26.77 6.68 9.53
CA SER A 17 26.06 6.61 10.80
C SER A 17 25.64 5.18 11.05
N ARG A 18 25.96 4.66 12.24
CA ARG A 18 25.68 3.28 12.65
C ARG A 18 25.16 3.23 14.08
N LEU A 19 24.09 2.48 14.31
CA LEU A 19 23.62 2.10 15.65
C LEU A 19 23.64 0.58 15.76
N THR A 20 24.36 0.04 16.75
CA THR A 20 24.57 -1.40 16.86
C THR A 20 24.58 -1.91 18.29
N GLY A 21 24.09 -3.14 18.50
CA GLY A 21 24.28 -3.90 19.74
C GLY A 21 23.40 -3.47 20.92
N PHE A 22 22.34 -2.68 20.67
CA PHE A 22 21.39 -2.25 21.69
C PHE A 22 20.16 -3.17 21.78
N GLU A 23 19.65 -3.36 22.99
CA GLU A 23 18.33 -3.91 23.25
C GLU A 23 17.39 -2.82 23.77
N PHE A 24 16.26 -2.65 23.08
CA PHE A 24 15.14 -1.81 23.49
C PHE A 24 14.03 -2.72 23.98
N ARG A 25 13.77 -2.70 25.29
CA ARG A 25 12.80 -3.59 25.94
C ARG A 25 11.65 -2.79 26.53
N GLY A 26 10.42 -3.20 26.25
CA GLY A 26 9.24 -2.64 26.87
C GLY A 26 9.06 -3.11 28.31
N ASP A 27 8.46 -2.24 29.12
CA ASP A 27 8.01 -2.59 30.47
C ASP A 27 6.59 -3.15 30.39
N SER A 28 6.38 -4.34 30.97
CA SER A 28 5.07 -4.98 31.12
C SER A 28 4.00 -4.12 31.81
N SER A 29 4.39 -3.06 32.53
CA SER A 29 3.48 -2.08 33.14
C SER A 29 2.88 -1.09 32.12
N VAL A 30 3.47 -0.96 30.93
CA VAL A 30 3.03 -0.06 29.87
C VAL A 30 2.16 -0.82 28.88
N THR A 31 0.85 -0.60 28.95
CA THR A 31 -0.14 -1.26 28.06
C THR A 31 -0.71 -0.36 26.98
N ALA A 32 -0.39 0.94 27.00
CA ALA A 32 -0.86 1.91 26.02
C ALA A 32 0.05 1.92 24.77
N GLY A 33 -0.54 1.73 23.60
CA GLY A 33 0.16 1.84 22.31
C GLY A 33 0.34 3.29 21.86
N ASN A 34 1.35 3.52 21.01
CA ASN A 34 1.62 4.79 20.35
C ASN A 34 2.30 4.54 19.00
N ASP A 35 1.82 5.19 17.94
CA ASP A 35 2.32 5.06 16.56
C ASP A 35 3.52 5.97 16.25
N ASN A 36 3.99 6.75 17.23
CA ASN A 36 5.08 7.71 17.00
C ASN A 36 6.47 7.08 16.90
N GLY A 37 6.64 5.78 17.15
CA GLY A 37 7.96 5.16 17.16
C GLY A 37 8.65 5.28 18.53
N VAL A 38 9.12 4.16 19.09
CA VAL A 38 10.00 4.12 20.27
C VAL A 38 11.36 4.66 19.88
N VAL A 39 11.90 4.19 18.75
CA VAL A 39 13.11 4.74 18.13
C VAL A 39 12.75 5.32 16.77
N TYR A 40 12.93 6.63 16.66
CA TYR A 40 12.68 7.37 15.44
C TYR A 40 14.00 7.73 14.78
N PHE A 41 14.24 7.20 13.58
CA PHE A 41 15.38 7.55 12.74
C PHE A 41 14.92 8.45 11.60
N ARG A 42 15.60 9.58 11.40
CA ARG A 42 15.28 10.49 10.31
C ARG A 42 16.48 11.19 9.71
N GLY A 43 16.41 11.45 8.41
CA GLY A 43 17.26 12.46 7.79
C GLY A 43 16.94 13.86 8.32
N MET A 44 17.89 14.77 8.23
CA MET A 44 17.60 16.20 8.33
C MET A 44 16.56 16.62 7.28
N GLU A 45 15.76 17.63 7.60
CA GLU A 45 14.64 18.07 6.77
C GLU A 45 15.06 18.32 5.32
N GLY A 46 14.29 17.75 4.37
CA GLY A 46 14.57 17.86 2.94
C GLY A 46 15.72 16.97 2.43
N MET A 47 16.26 16.07 3.26
CA MET A 47 17.40 15.23 2.89
C MET A 47 17.14 13.74 3.13
N THR A 48 17.60 12.92 2.20
CA THR A 48 17.72 11.47 2.40
C THR A 48 19.10 11.13 2.95
N ALA A 49 19.18 10.62 4.18
CA ALA A 49 20.44 10.22 4.81
C ALA A 49 20.70 8.72 4.65
N ARG A 50 21.97 8.31 4.75
CA ARG A 50 22.40 6.91 4.67
C ARG A 50 22.81 6.42 6.06
N PHE A 51 22.33 5.25 6.48
CA PHE A 51 22.65 4.72 7.80
C PHE A 51 22.71 3.19 7.82
N ARG A 52 23.28 2.67 8.91
CA ARG A 52 23.21 1.26 9.29
C ARG A 52 22.58 1.10 10.68
N LEU A 53 21.66 0.18 10.82
CA LEU A 53 21.16 -0.30 12.11
C LEU A 53 21.36 -1.80 12.17
N ASP A 54 22.15 -2.29 13.13
CA ASP A 54 22.48 -3.71 13.17
C ASP A 54 22.60 -4.35 14.54
N HIS A 55 22.42 -5.67 14.63
CA HIS A 55 22.54 -6.44 15.88
C HIS A 55 21.72 -5.87 17.05
N CYS A 56 20.59 -5.22 16.74
CA CYS A 56 19.70 -4.64 17.74
C CYS A 56 18.48 -5.52 17.99
N LYS A 57 17.95 -5.42 19.20
CA LYS A 57 16.76 -6.16 19.63
C LYS A 57 15.68 -5.19 20.10
N PHE A 58 14.44 -5.42 19.67
CA PHE A 58 13.26 -4.65 20.06
C PHE A 58 12.23 -5.64 20.59
N THR A 59 12.01 -5.68 21.90
CA THR A 59 11.25 -6.75 22.55
C THR A 59 10.20 -6.21 23.51
N GLY A 60 8.97 -6.75 23.43
CA GLY A 60 7.89 -6.40 24.36
C GLY A 60 7.45 -4.93 24.30
N LEU A 61 7.72 -4.23 23.19
CA LEU A 61 7.31 -2.85 22.99
C LEU A 61 5.82 -2.80 22.58
N HIS A 62 5.03 -2.02 23.32
CA HIS A 62 3.59 -1.84 23.06
C HIS A 62 3.29 -0.70 22.05
N GLY A 63 4.26 0.19 21.80
CA GLY A 63 4.22 1.18 20.71
C GLY A 63 5.00 0.72 19.49
N LEU A 64 4.86 1.42 18.36
CA LEU A 64 5.64 1.18 17.14
C LEU A 64 7.15 1.15 17.48
N PRO A 65 7.90 0.06 17.27
CA PRO A 65 9.32 0.01 17.61
C PRO A 65 10.17 0.97 16.77
N LEU A 66 10.00 0.91 15.45
CA LEU A 66 10.86 1.56 14.47
C LEU A 66 10.07 2.51 13.59
N LEU A 67 10.50 3.77 13.53
CA LEU A 67 10.00 4.74 12.56
C LEU A 67 11.18 5.26 11.74
N PHE A 68 11.13 5.08 10.42
CA PHE A 68 12.14 5.57 9.49
C PHE A 68 11.54 6.66 8.60
N ARG A 69 12.17 7.84 8.56
CA ARG A 69 11.81 8.91 7.63
C ARG A 69 12.99 9.41 6.83
N ASP A 70 12.88 9.35 5.51
CA ASP A 70 13.87 9.86 4.57
C ASP A 70 15.26 9.22 4.78
N LEU A 71 15.28 7.89 4.93
CA LEU A 71 16.52 7.12 5.12
C LEU A 71 16.70 6.05 4.05
N ILE A 72 17.93 5.89 3.60
CA ILE A 72 18.41 4.76 2.79
C ILE A 72 19.58 4.09 3.52
N GLY A 73 20.06 2.96 3.01
CA GLY A 73 21.09 2.17 3.68
C GLY A 73 20.51 0.85 4.14
N VAL A 74 20.93 0.33 5.30
CA VAL A 74 20.60 -1.05 5.68
C VAL A 74 20.22 -1.18 7.16
N VAL A 75 19.18 -1.98 7.43
CA VAL A 75 18.87 -2.56 8.72
C VAL A 75 19.20 -4.04 8.62
N ASP A 76 20.19 -4.53 9.37
CA ASP A 76 20.66 -5.92 9.28
C ASP A 76 20.78 -6.63 10.64
N HIS A 77 20.61 -7.96 10.68
CA HIS A 77 20.83 -8.76 11.89
C HIS A 77 20.02 -8.29 13.12
N CYS A 78 18.87 -7.65 12.92
CA CYS A 78 18.02 -7.16 14.00
C CYS A 78 16.88 -8.14 14.32
N THR A 79 16.43 -8.13 15.57
CA THR A 79 15.24 -8.87 16.02
C THR A 79 14.18 -7.90 16.50
N VAL A 80 12.99 -7.98 15.93
CA VAL A 80 11.83 -7.16 16.29
C VAL A 80 10.68 -8.08 16.70
N ASP A 81 10.34 -8.07 17.98
CA ASP A 81 9.24 -8.84 18.55
C ASP A 81 8.17 -7.87 19.09
N THR A 82 7.03 -7.88 18.43
CA THR A 82 5.91 -6.96 18.68
C THR A 82 4.71 -7.69 19.23
N VAL A 83 3.96 -6.98 20.08
CA VAL A 83 2.67 -7.44 20.62
C VAL A 83 1.64 -6.35 20.37
N GLY A 84 0.70 -6.60 19.46
CA GLY A 84 -0.42 -5.69 19.21
C GLY A 84 -0.11 -4.43 18.38
N THR A 85 1.10 -4.33 17.80
CA THR A 85 1.58 -3.15 17.06
C THR A 85 2.33 -3.56 15.78
N GLN A 86 2.59 -2.61 14.88
CA GLN A 86 3.46 -2.80 13.70
C GLN A 86 4.93 -2.90 14.13
N GLY A 87 5.78 -3.55 13.34
CA GLY A 87 7.23 -3.65 13.61
C GLY A 87 8.02 -2.40 13.23
N ALA A 88 7.76 -1.88 12.03
CA ALA A 88 8.41 -0.70 11.48
C ALA A 88 7.48 0.07 10.56
N GLN A 89 7.61 1.39 10.56
CA GLN A 89 7.04 2.23 9.50
C GLN A 89 8.15 2.93 8.71
N VAL A 90 7.98 3.01 7.39
CA VAL A 90 8.94 3.67 6.50
C VAL A 90 8.25 4.75 5.69
N TYR A 91 8.86 5.93 5.65
CA TYR A 91 8.44 7.08 4.85
C TYR A 91 9.64 7.64 4.07
N HIS A 92 9.39 8.13 2.86
CA HIS A 92 10.32 8.97 2.10
C HIS A 92 9.60 10.25 1.65
N ASN A 93 8.91 10.89 2.61
CA ASN A 93 8.03 12.01 2.35
C ASN A 93 8.78 13.22 1.77
N SER A 94 10.06 13.39 2.09
CA SER A 94 10.92 14.49 1.65
C SER A 94 11.88 14.10 0.52
N TRP A 95 11.69 12.94 -0.11
CA TRP A 95 12.54 12.46 -1.21
C TRP A 95 12.75 13.54 -2.27
N GLY A 96 13.99 13.73 -2.70
CA GLY A 96 14.34 14.70 -3.73
C GLY A 96 14.05 16.17 -3.35
N GLY A 97 13.94 16.48 -2.06
CA GLY A 97 13.54 17.81 -1.57
C GLY A 97 12.04 18.09 -1.70
N GLY A 98 11.23 17.07 -1.99
CA GLY A 98 9.78 17.18 -2.06
C GLY A 98 9.10 17.18 -0.70
N ASN A 99 7.77 17.02 -0.70
CA ASN A 99 6.97 16.77 0.50
C ASN A 99 5.86 15.76 0.20
N PHE A 100 5.32 15.12 1.23
CA PHE A 100 4.18 14.19 1.15
C PHE A 100 4.35 13.04 0.14
N GLY A 101 5.59 12.66 -0.16
CA GLY A 101 5.93 11.63 -1.13
C GLY A 101 5.92 12.10 -2.59
N HIS A 102 5.57 13.35 -2.89
CA HIS A 102 5.49 13.87 -4.26
C HIS A 102 6.81 13.78 -5.00
N GLY A 103 7.93 14.12 -4.33
CA GLY A 103 9.25 14.03 -4.93
C GLY A 103 9.66 12.58 -5.23
N SER A 104 9.25 11.63 -4.40
CA SER A 104 9.46 10.20 -4.67
C SER A 104 8.65 9.75 -5.89
N TRP A 105 7.39 10.14 -5.99
CA TRP A 105 6.56 9.82 -7.16
C TRP A 105 7.00 10.51 -8.45
N ALA A 106 7.66 11.66 -8.36
CA ALA A 106 8.21 12.36 -9.52
C ALA A 106 9.54 11.78 -10.03
N ASP A 107 10.20 10.93 -9.24
CA ASP A 107 11.51 10.38 -9.56
C ASP A 107 11.40 9.00 -10.23
N TYR A 108 12.46 8.60 -10.94
CA TYR A 108 12.53 7.32 -11.63
C TYR A 108 12.46 6.12 -10.66
N PRO A 109 12.04 4.95 -11.16
CA PRO A 109 12.25 3.72 -10.44
C PRO A 109 13.73 3.37 -10.38
N TYR A 110 14.19 2.86 -9.23
CA TYR A 110 15.61 2.54 -9.02
C TYR A 110 15.87 1.05 -8.80
N TRP A 111 15.00 0.17 -9.30
CA TRP A 111 15.07 -1.29 -9.07
C TRP A 111 16.50 -1.83 -9.13
N GLY A 112 16.92 -2.55 -8.08
CA GLY A 112 18.26 -3.14 -8.00
C GLY A 112 19.40 -2.14 -7.73
N SER A 113 19.11 -0.98 -7.14
CA SER A 113 20.13 0.04 -6.78
C SER A 113 20.19 0.33 -5.27
N ASP A 114 21.15 1.13 -4.85
CA ASP A 114 21.37 1.57 -3.46
C ASP A 114 20.39 2.67 -2.96
N LYS A 115 19.32 2.95 -3.70
CA LYS A 115 18.38 4.06 -3.44
C LYS A 115 17.15 3.66 -2.60
N PHE A 116 17.32 2.67 -1.75
CA PHE A 116 16.28 2.11 -0.89
C PHE A 116 16.76 2.01 0.55
N LEU A 117 15.80 1.91 1.47
CA LEU A 117 16.08 1.32 2.77
C LEU A 117 16.04 -0.20 2.63
N PHE A 118 17.18 -0.85 2.85
CA PHE A 118 17.29 -2.30 2.88
C PHE A 118 16.99 -2.81 4.29
N ILE A 119 16.22 -3.88 4.38
CA ILE A 119 16.01 -4.68 5.60
C ILE A 119 16.45 -6.09 5.23
N GLU A 120 17.57 -6.55 5.78
CA GLU A 120 18.16 -7.85 5.47
C GLU A 120 18.58 -8.63 6.70
N ASP A 121 18.62 -9.96 6.63
CA ASP A 121 19.06 -10.82 7.75
C ASP A 121 18.35 -10.54 9.08
N CYS A 122 17.11 -10.04 9.04
CA CYS A 122 16.34 -9.66 10.22
C CYS A 122 15.31 -10.73 10.58
N THR A 123 14.87 -10.72 11.84
CA THR A 123 13.73 -11.52 12.30
C THR A 123 12.65 -10.61 12.84
N PHE A 124 11.45 -10.69 12.27
CA PHE A 124 10.26 -10.00 12.76
C PHE A 124 9.23 -11.02 13.24
N THR A 125 8.74 -10.83 14.46
CA THR A 125 7.69 -11.64 15.06
C THR A 125 6.57 -10.74 15.54
N ASN A 126 5.32 -11.12 15.24
CA ASN A 126 4.13 -10.46 15.78
C ASN A 126 3.29 -11.46 16.55
N SER A 127 3.36 -11.40 17.88
CA SER A 127 2.63 -12.30 18.74
C SER A 127 1.22 -11.74 19.03
N GLY A 128 0.18 -12.45 18.59
CA GLY A 128 -1.20 -12.20 19.00
C GLY A 128 -2.00 -11.19 18.16
N THR A 129 -1.45 -10.64 17.07
CA THR A 129 -2.20 -9.81 16.09
C THR A 129 -1.65 -9.91 14.67
N ASP A 130 -2.47 -9.62 13.66
CA ASP A 130 -2.07 -9.55 12.25
C ASP A 130 -1.52 -8.16 11.82
N ARG A 131 -0.69 -7.49 12.64
CA ARG A 131 -0.13 -6.18 12.26
C ARG A 131 1.14 -6.33 11.43
N ALA A 132 1.34 -5.40 10.49
CA ALA A 132 2.46 -5.43 9.56
C ALA A 132 3.83 -5.35 10.28
N ALA A 133 4.75 -6.23 9.92
CA ALA A 133 6.17 -6.12 10.27
C ALA A 133 6.76 -4.82 9.77
N ILE A 134 6.46 -4.48 8.51
CA ILE A 134 6.94 -3.29 7.83
C ILE A 134 5.75 -2.67 7.13
N ASP A 135 5.47 -1.40 7.41
CA ASP A 135 4.35 -0.66 6.84
C ASP A 135 4.84 0.61 6.14
N CYS A 136 4.59 0.70 4.84
CA CYS A 136 5.21 1.70 3.97
C CYS A 136 4.24 2.83 3.63
N TYR A 137 4.70 4.08 3.70
CA TYR A 137 3.89 5.29 3.52
C TYR A 137 4.64 6.34 2.70
N GLU A 138 3.93 7.35 2.19
CA GLU A 138 4.49 8.62 1.69
C GLU A 138 5.77 8.50 0.86
N GLY A 139 5.64 7.90 -0.33
CA GLY A 139 6.74 7.76 -1.26
C GLY A 139 7.78 6.71 -0.85
N ALA A 140 7.51 5.88 0.16
CA ALA A 140 8.42 4.86 0.65
C ALA A 140 9.05 3.99 -0.45
N ARG A 141 10.35 3.76 -0.30
CA ARG A 141 11.21 2.91 -1.15
C ARG A 141 11.97 1.91 -0.26
N VAL A 142 11.58 0.64 -0.30
CA VAL A 142 12.12 -0.40 0.60
C VAL A 142 12.53 -1.65 -0.17
N VAL A 143 13.64 -2.27 0.25
CA VAL A 143 14.02 -3.63 -0.14
C VAL A 143 13.98 -4.50 1.12
N VAL A 144 13.29 -5.63 1.09
CA VAL A 144 13.22 -6.59 2.19
C VAL A 144 13.70 -7.94 1.69
N ARG A 145 14.78 -8.45 2.27
CA ARG A 145 15.41 -9.68 1.78
C ARG A 145 16.06 -10.54 2.84
N TYR A 146 16.27 -11.82 2.56
CA TYR A 146 17.01 -12.75 3.43
C TYR A 146 16.54 -12.73 4.90
N SER A 147 15.28 -12.40 5.15
CA SER A 147 14.73 -12.17 6.49
C SER A 147 13.62 -13.17 6.82
N THR A 148 13.38 -13.37 8.12
CA THR A 148 12.34 -14.26 8.63
C THR A 148 11.20 -13.46 9.25
N PHE A 149 9.97 -13.78 8.90
CA PHE A 149 8.75 -13.12 9.35
C PHE A 149 7.76 -14.12 9.93
N ASN A 150 7.45 -14.00 11.22
CA ASN A 150 6.49 -14.87 11.92
C ASN A 150 5.24 -14.06 12.28
N ASP A 151 4.11 -14.40 11.67
CA ASP A 151 2.83 -13.69 11.78
C ASP A 151 2.87 -12.19 11.43
N ALA A 152 3.99 -11.74 10.86
CA ALA A 152 4.32 -10.33 10.67
C ALA A 152 4.43 -10.01 9.16
N PRO A 153 3.34 -9.64 8.49
CA PRO A 153 3.33 -9.43 7.05
C PRO A 153 3.94 -8.09 6.64
N ILE A 154 4.26 -7.89 5.36
CA ILE A 154 4.72 -6.60 4.83
C ILE A 154 3.54 -5.91 4.13
N SER A 155 3.29 -4.65 4.48
CA SER A 155 2.18 -3.85 3.93
C SER A 155 2.67 -2.53 3.34
N ALA A 156 1.86 -1.98 2.44
CA ALA A 156 2.07 -0.64 1.93
C ALA A 156 0.74 0.13 1.84
N HIS A 157 0.74 1.34 2.39
CA HIS A 157 -0.38 2.26 2.34
C HIS A 157 -0.48 2.99 1.01
N GLY A 158 -1.71 3.37 0.67
CA GLY A 158 -2.02 4.08 -0.56
C GLY A 158 -2.36 5.54 -0.35
N THR A 159 -2.73 6.20 -1.44
CA THR A 159 -3.03 7.64 -1.50
C THR A 159 -4.41 7.98 -0.92
N GLU A 160 -5.09 7.02 -0.28
CA GLU A 160 -6.20 7.30 0.66
C GLU A 160 -5.72 7.90 2.01
N ALA A 161 -4.41 7.90 2.27
CA ALA A 161 -3.78 8.53 3.44
C ALA A 161 -3.57 10.06 3.23
N GLN A 162 -2.67 10.65 4.02
CA GLN A 162 -2.38 12.10 3.97
C GLN A 162 -1.59 12.47 2.70
N GLY A 163 -0.42 11.86 2.49
CA GLY A 163 0.41 12.01 1.27
C GLY A 163 0.10 11.01 0.17
N ARG A 164 0.97 10.98 -0.87
CA ARG A 164 0.98 9.94 -1.91
C ARG A 164 1.40 8.60 -1.28
N GLY A 165 0.87 7.46 -1.69
CA GLY A 165 1.21 6.17 -1.08
C GLY A 165 2.67 5.73 -1.25
N ALA A 166 2.99 4.52 -0.79
CA ALA A 166 4.31 3.92 -1.05
C ALA A 166 4.60 3.87 -2.56
N LYS A 167 5.88 4.01 -2.95
CA LYS A 167 6.28 4.10 -4.37
C LYS A 167 6.91 2.81 -4.90
N GLN A 168 7.83 2.19 -4.16
CA GLN A 168 8.55 0.99 -4.62
C GLN A 168 8.89 0.03 -3.49
N LEU A 169 8.55 -1.26 -3.64
CA LEU A 169 9.04 -2.31 -2.75
C LEU A 169 9.67 -3.46 -3.54
N GLU A 170 10.83 -3.95 -3.10
CA GLU A 170 11.36 -5.26 -3.49
C GLU A 170 11.28 -6.19 -2.28
N ILE A 171 10.70 -7.38 -2.43
CA ILE A 171 10.50 -8.35 -1.35
C ILE A 171 10.96 -9.71 -1.88
N TYR A 172 12.14 -10.17 -1.46
CA TYR A 172 12.67 -11.42 -2.00
C TYR A 172 13.58 -12.23 -1.09
N ASP A 173 13.70 -13.53 -1.35
CA ASP A 173 14.52 -14.46 -0.56
C ASP A 173 14.17 -14.43 0.94
N ASN A 174 12.91 -14.17 1.30
CA ASN A 174 12.44 -14.20 2.69
C ASN A 174 11.67 -15.48 3.01
N VAL A 175 11.55 -15.77 4.31
CA VAL A 175 10.67 -16.81 4.83
C VAL A 175 9.56 -16.16 5.65
N PHE A 176 8.32 -16.33 5.20
CA PHE A 176 7.11 -15.92 5.91
C PHE A 176 6.43 -17.14 6.52
N THR A 177 6.07 -17.09 7.79
CA THR A 177 5.33 -18.14 8.47
C THR A 177 4.11 -17.55 9.18
N ALA A 178 2.92 -18.09 8.91
CA ALA A 178 1.72 -17.76 9.66
C ALA A 178 1.35 -18.90 10.63
N SER A 179 0.98 -18.56 11.86
CA SER A 179 0.52 -19.54 12.86
C SER A 179 -0.86 -20.11 12.54
N SER A 180 -1.65 -19.41 11.71
CA SER A 180 -2.93 -19.87 11.18
C SER A 180 -3.10 -19.51 9.70
N PRO A 181 -3.86 -20.31 8.91
CA PRO A 181 -4.03 -20.05 7.48
C PRO A 181 -4.55 -18.64 7.18
N ARG A 182 -3.81 -17.86 6.39
CA ARG A 182 -4.19 -16.47 6.03
C ARG A 182 -3.60 -16.01 4.70
N GLY A 183 -4.06 -14.86 4.18
CA GLY A 183 -3.40 -14.20 3.06
C GLY A 183 -2.12 -13.46 3.51
N ALA A 184 -1.20 -13.21 2.58
CA ALA A 184 0.07 -12.54 2.89
C ALA A 184 -0.14 -11.15 3.49
N SER A 185 -0.62 -10.20 2.68
CA SER A 185 -0.94 -8.84 3.09
C SER A 185 -1.60 -8.08 1.94
N GLN A 186 -1.60 -6.75 2.02
CA GLN A 186 -2.01 -5.86 0.95
C GLN A 186 -0.97 -4.78 0.65
N VAL A 187 -0.86 -4.45 -0.63
CA VAL A 187 -0.13 -3.29 -1.14
C VAL A 187 -1.11 -2.40 -1.87
N ARG A 188 -1.17 -1.15 -1.43
CA ARG A 188 -2.29 -0.25 -1.79
C ARG A 188 -1.89 0.89 -2.69
N SER A 189 -0.64 0.89 -3.15
CA SER A 189 -0.07 1.91 -4.03
C SER A 189 1.28 1.49 -4.60
N GLY A 190 1.66 2.13 -5.72
CA GLY A 190 3.00 2.03 -6.29
C GLY A 190 3.26 0.68 -6.96
N THR A 191 4.53 0.31 -7.02
CA THR A 191 4.96 -0.90 -7.71
C THR A 191 5.71 -1.81 -6.74
N ILE A 192 5.52 -3.12 -6.88
CA ILE A 192 6.24 -4.13 -6.09
C ILE A 192 6.87 -5.20 -6.97
N LEU A 193 8.05 -5.66 -6.56
CA LEU A 193 8.68 -6.89 -7.02
C LEU A 193 8.68 -7.88 -5.86
N VAL A 194 8.01 -9.01 -6.01
CA VAL A 194 7.90 -10.03 -4.96
C VAL A 194 8.41 -11.33 -5.52
N HIS A 195 9.53 -11.86 -5.06
CA HIS A 195 10.07 -13.06 -5.69
C HIS A 195 10.93 -13.94 -4.80
N ASP A 196 11.07 -15.20 -5.15
CA ASP A 196 11.98 -16.13 -4.45
C ASP A 196 11.71 -16.25 -2.94
N ASN A 197 10.48 -15.94 -2.47
CA ASN A 197 10.10 -16.08 -1.06
C ASN A 197 9.45 -17.43 -0.78
N VAL A 198 9.57 -17.89 0.47
CA VAL A 198 8.85 -19.06 1.01
C VAL A 198 7.73 -18.58 1.92
N TYR A 199 6.52 -19.10 1.72
CA TYR A 199 5.32 -18.77 2.47
C TYR A 199 4.74 -20.02 3.14
N ASN A 200 4.90 -20.16 4.45
CA ASN A 200 4.31 -21.26 5.19
C ASN A 200 2.94 -20.88 5.75
N ASN A 201 1.92 -21.70 5.47
CA ASN A 201 0.55 -21.54 5.95
C ASN A 201 -0.18 -20.29 5.39
N PHE A 202 0.13 -19.93 4.15
CA PHE A 202 -0.55 -18.84 3.44
C PHE A 202 -1.51 -19.34 2.38
N THR A 203 -2.71 -18.77 2.32
CA THR A 203 -3.76 -19.16 1.36
C THR A 203 -3.70 -18.39 0.05
N LYS A 204 -2.94 -17.29 0.01
CA LYS A 204 -2.71 -16.43 -1.16
C LYS A 204 -1.56 -15.46 -0.91
N GLY A 205 -0.98 -14.94 -2.00
CA GLY A 205 0.03 -13.88 -1.95
C GLY A 205 -0.55 -12.50 -1.62
N ILE A 206 0.21 -11.46 -1.96
CA ILE A 206 -0.13 -10.07 -1.64
C ILE A 206 -1.32 -9.60 -2.48
N ASP A 207 -2.34 -9.02 -1.82
CA ASP A 207 -3.45 -8.35 -2.47
C ASP A 207 -3.05 -6.95 -2.96
N LEU A 208 -3.19 -6.70 -4.25
CA LEU A 208 -3.09 -5.37 -4.83
C LEU A 208 -4.43 -4.64 -4.68
N LYS A 209 -4.43 -3.47 -4.03
CA LYS A 209 -5.63 -2.69 -3.75
C LYS A 209 -5.52 -1.21 -4.13
N ALA A 210 -6.64 -0.57 -4.42
CA ALA A 210 -6.81 0.85 -4.69
C ALA A 210 -7.94 1.37 -3.81
N TYR A 211 -7.64 1.54 -2.52
CA TYR A 211 -8.64 1.86 -1.50
C TYR A 211 -9.44 3.14 -1.78
N ARG A 212 -8.88 4.09 -2.55
CA ARG A 212 -9.64 5.27 -3.01
C ARG A 212 -10.87 4.92 -3.87
N GLN A 213 -11.07 3.67 -4.30
CA GLN A 213 -12.31 3.24 -4.94
C GLN A 213 -13.43 2.93 -3.94
N PHE A 214 -13.09 2.51 -2.72
CA PHE A 214 -14.03 2.01 -1.70
C PHE A 214 -14.12 2.90 -0.47
N VAL A 215 -13.06 3.65 -0.17
CA VAL A 215 -12.91 4.34 1.12
C VAL A 215 -12.87 5.85 0.89
N ARG A 216 -13.82 6.55 1.52
CA ARG A 216 -13.86 8.02 1.55
C ARG A 216 -12.96 8.56 2.66
N LYS A 217 -11.64 8.44 2.49
CA LYS A 217 -10.63 8.99 3.41
C LYS A 217 -9.64 9.91 2.69
N GLY A 218 -9.09 10.86 3.44
CA GLY A 218 -7.90 11.63 3.05
C GLY A 218 -8.15 12.83 2.12
N THR A 219 -7.06 13.53 1.82
CA THR A 219 -7.00 14.81 1.09
C THR A 219 -7.33 14.66 -0.41
N TRP A 220 -7.17 13.46 -0.95
CA TRP A 220 -7.27 13.16 -2.38
C TRP A 220 -8.70 12.78 -2.84
N GLY A 221 -9.58 12.54 -1.88
CA GLY A 221 -10.95 12.12 -2.13
C GLY A 221 -11.05 10.74 -2.79
N ILE A 222 -12.27 10.34 -3.08
CA ILE A 222 -12.60 9.03 -3.64
C ILE A 222 -12.53 9.06 -5.17
N SER A 223 -12.20 7.93 -5.81
CA SER A 223 -12.23 7.76 -7.26
C SER A 223 -13.68 7.61 -7.73
N SER A 224 -14.28 8.74 -8.10
CA SER A 224 -15.72 8.85 -8.36
C SER A 224 -16.11 8.83 -9.84
N GLY A 225 -15.15 8.60 -10.74
CA GLY A 225 -15.34 8.84 -12.17
C GLY A 225 -15.36 10.33 -12.55
N THR A 226 -15.22 11.23 -11.58
CA THR A 226 -15.12 12.70 -11.78
C THR A 226 -13.94 13.31 -11.04
N ASN A 227 -13.17 12.50 -10.32
CA ASN A 227 -12.05 13.01 -9.53
C ASN A 227 -10.90 13.33 -10.47
N VAL A 228 -10.49 14.59 -10.47
CA VAL A 228 -9.46 15.15 -11.36
C VAL A 228 -8.09 14.53 -11.18
N TRP A 229 -7.85 13.83 -10.06
CA TRP A 229 -6.62 13.09 -9.79
C TRP A 229 -6.61 11.69 -10.40
N ASP A 230 -7.69 11.25 -11.01
CA ASP A 230 -7.85 9.89 -11.56
C ASP A 230 -8.00 9.94 -13.08
N VAL A 231 -7.64 8.85 -13.75
CA VAL A 231 -8.01 8.64 -15.16
C VAL A 231 -9.44 8.11 -15.16
N ASN A 232 -10.37 8.98 -15.55
CA ASN A 232 -11.79 8.64 -15.64
C ASN A 232 -12.17 8.32 -17.09
N ASN A 233 -13.46 8.11 -17.33
CA ASN A 233 -13.99 7.92 -18.67
C ASN A 233 -13.60 9.06 -19.62
N SER A 234 -13.20 8.72 -20.85
CA SER A 234 -12.83 9.71 -21.88
C SER A 234 -14.04 10.50 -22.38
N VAL A 235 -15.23 9.89 -22.35
CA VAL A 235 -16.49 10.58 -22.61
C VAL A 235 -16.95 11.27 -21.33
N MET A 236 -17.16 12.59 -21.42
CA MET A 236 -17.59 13.38 -20.27
C MET A 236 -19.02 13.01 -19.85
N GLY A 237 -19.21 12.74 -18.56
CA GLY A 237 -20.53 12.53 -17.94
C GLY A 237 -20.75 11.10 -17.43
N ALA A 238 -21.84 10.94 -16.66
CA ALA A 238 -22.29 9.64 -16.19
C ALA A 238 -22.70 8.75 -17.37
N LEU A 239 -22.39 7.46 -17.26
CA LEU A 239 -22.77 6.42 -18.22
C LEU A 239 -24.25 6.05 -18.10
N GLU A 240 -24.80 6.17 -16.90
CA GLU A 240 -26.20 5.86 -16.60
C GLU A 240 -26.71 6.77 -15.48
N ARG A 241 -28.02 7.06 -15.51
CA ARG A 241 -28.73 7.84 -14.50
C ARG A 241 -30.12 7.25 -14.25
N GLY A 242 -30.60 7.40 -13.02
CA GLY A 242 -31.96 7.02 -12.69
C GLY A 242 -32.34 7.34 -11.26
N THR A 243 -33.41 6.68 -10.81
CA THR A 243 -34.00 6.87 -9.50
C THR A 243 -34.29 5.52 -8.86
N HIS A 244 -33.89 5.34 -7.60
CA HIS A 244 -34.21 4.13 -6.85
C HIS A 244 -35.72 4.01 -6.63
N THR A 245 -36.31 2.94 -7.13
CA THR A 245 -37.74 2.59 -6.96
C THR A 245 -37.96 1.47 -5.94
N GLY A 246 -36.89 0.96 -5.31
CA GLY A 246 -36.95 -0.04 -4.25
C GLY A 246 -37.48 0.50 -2.92
N ALA A 247 -37.40 -0.35 -1.89
CA ALA A 247 -37.72 0.03 -0.51
C ALA A 247 -36.67 0.99 0.08
N ASP A 248 -37.06 1.68 1.15
CA ASP A 248 -36.15 2.55 1.89
C ASP A 248 -35.06 1.77 2.62
N SER A 249 -33.94 2.44 2.88
CA SER A 249 -32.77 1.85 3.55
C SER A 249 -32.22 0.58 2.89
N ALA A 250 -32.42 0.41 1.58
CA ALA A 250 -31.94 -0.74 0.83
C ALA A 250 -30.40 -0.76 0.73
N THR A 251 -29.80 -1.94 0.78
CA THR A 251 -28.35 -2.19 0.53
C THR A 251 -28.03 -2.49 -0.93
N THR A 252 -29.03 -2.44 -1.80
CA THR A 252 -28.89 -2.58 -3.25
C THR A 252 -29.69 -1.49 -3.92
N LEU A 253 -29.22 -0.98 -5.05
CA LEU A 253 -30.03 -0.11 -5.88
C LEU A 253 -31.04 -0.98 -6.65
N THR A 254 -32.29 -0.55 -6.68
CA THR A 254 -33.36 -1.11 -7.50
C THR A 254 -33.97 0.01 -8.31
N ASP A 255 -33.98 -0.12 -9.64
CA ASP A 255 -34.69 0.77 -10.56
C ASP A 255 -35.56 -0.06 -11.50
N SER A 256 -36.84 -0.15 -11.17
CA SER A 256 -37.83 -0.93 -11.91
C SER A 256 -38.16 -0.38 -13.30
N ASN A 257 -37.64 0.81 -13.65
CA ASN A 257 -37.78 1.38 -14.98
C ASN A 257 -36.64 0.98 -15.91
N LYS A 258 -35.65 0.22 -15.41
CA LYS A 258 -34.48 -0.23 -16.16
C LYS A 258 -34.62 -1.67 -16.64
N ASN A 259 -33.83 -2.02 -17.64
CA ASN A 259 -33.72 -3.37 -18.16
C ASN A 259 -32.29 -3.59 -18.67
N TRP A 260 -31.32 -3.51 -17.76
CA TRP A 260 -29.91 -3.76 -18.05
C TRP A 260 -29.67 -5.20 -18.46
N ASN A 261 -28.59 -5.44 -19.21
CA ASN A 261 -28.12 -6.81 -19.35
C ASN A 261 -27.52 -7.28 -18.02
N PRO A 262 -27.67 -8.57 -17.65
CA PRO A 262 -26.94 -9.13 -16.53
C PRO A 262 -25.44 -8.83 -16.65
N ASP A 263 -24.84 -8.35 -15.57
CA ASP A 263 -23.41 -8.04 -15.42
C ASP A 263 -22.84 -6.95 -16.36
N GLU A 264 -23.71 -6.18 -17.01
CA GLU A 264 -23.36 -4.99 -17.80
C GLU A 264 -22.45 -4.00 -17.04
N TRP A 265 -22.72 -3.80 -15.75
CA TRP A 265 -22.04 -2.86 -14.86
C TRP A 265 -21.08 -3.52 -13.87
N GLU A 266 -20.78 -4.81 -14.03
CA GLU A 266 -19.89 -5.55 -13.11
C GLU A 266 -18.47 -4.94 -13.05
N THR A 267 -17.83 -4.90 -11.88
CA THR A 267 -16.39 -4.51 -11.76
C THR A 267 -15.48 -5.63 -11.28
N VAL A 268 -16.01 -6.59 -10.53
CA VAL A 268 -15.20 -7.60 -9.81
C VAL A 268 -14.79 -8.74 -10.74
N VAL A 269 -14.35 -8.37 -11.94
CA VAL A 269 -13.71 -9.24 -12.91
C VAL A 269 -12.25 -8.79 -12.97
N SER A 270 -11.36 -9.64 -12.45
CA SER A 270 -9.92 -9.38 -12.57
C SER A 270 -9.56 -9.16 -14.03
N GLY A 271 -8.81 -8.10 -14.32
CA GLY A 271 -8.39 -7.78 -15.69
C GLY A 271 -9.41 -7.05 -16.56
N LYS A 272 -10.49 -6.47 -15.99
CA LYS A 272 -11.43 -5.63 -16.76
C LYS A 272 -10.78 -4.35 -17.33
N GLY A 273 -9.71 -3.87 -16.71
CA GLY A 273 -8.97 -2.65 -17.07
C GLY A 273 -9.68 -1.35 -16.66
N PHE A 274 -10.76 -1.44 -15.87
CA PHE A 274 -11.48 -0.30 -15.29
C PHE A 274 -12.48 -0.76 -14.22
N THR A 275 -12.96 0.20 -13.44
CA THR A 275 -13.97 0.05 -12.40
C THR A 275 -15.21 0.89 -12.71
N TYR A 276 -16.40 0.30 -12.56
CA TYR A 276 -17.66 1.04 -12.49
C TYR A 276 -18.00 1.41 -11.04
N VAL A 277 -18.35 2.68 -10.83
CA VAL A 277 -18.75 3.21 -9.53
C VAL A 277 -20.20 3.66 -9.57
N LEU A 278 -20.95 3.28 -8.54
CA LEU A 278 -22.31 3.71 -8.30
C LEU A 278 -22.30 4.87 -7.32
N ARG A 279 -22.96 5.97 -7.67
CA ARG A 279 -23.08 7.16 -6.82
C ARG A 279 -24.54 7.38 -6.46
N ASN A 280 -24.84 7.40 -5.17
CA ASN A 280 -26.09 7.94 -4.64
C ASN A 280 -25.95 9.46 -4.54
N MET A 281 -26.59 10.17 -5.46
CA MET A 281 -26.46 11.63 -5.60
C MET A 281 -27.25 12.37 -4.53
N THR A 282 -28.37 11.78 -4.06
CA THR A 282 -29.18 12.36 -2.99
C THR A 282 -28.45 12.30 -1.64
N GLN A 283 -27.78 11.18 -1.35
CA GLN A 283 -27.06 10.96 -0.08
C GLN A 283 -25.58 11.38 -0.13
N ASN A 284 -25.07 11.79 -1.29
CA ASN A 284 -23.66 12.09 -1.52
C ASN A 284 -22.72 10.95 -1.08
N ARG A 285 -23.09 9.72 -1.47
CA ARG A 285 -22.34 8.49 -1.20
C ARG A 285 -22.02 7.76 -2.49
N GLN A 286 -21.02 6.89 -2.47
CA GLN A 286 -20.71 6.02 -3.59
C GLN A 286 -20.14 4.68 -3.12
N SER A 287 -20.13 3.70 -4.01
CA SER A 287 -19.39 2.44 -3.86
C SER A 287 -19.08 1.83 -5.24
N VAL A 288 -18.23 0.81 -5.28
CA VAL A 288 -17.90 0.05 -6.49
C VAL A 288 -18.99 -0.98 -6.77
N ILE A 289 -19.40 -1.07 -8.04
CA ILE A 289 -20.41 -2.04 -8.48
C ILE A 289 -19.80 -3.43 -8.54
N THR A 290 -20.40 -4.39 -7.85
CA THR A 290 -19.93 -5.78 -7.85
C THR A 290 -20.58 -6.63 -8.92
N SER A 291 -21.84 -6.35 -9.28
CA SER A 291 -22.61 -7.04 -10.34
C SER A 291 -23.95 -6.34 -10.54
N ASN A 292 -24.72 -6.72 -11.55
CA ASN A 292 -26.09 -6.24 -11.73
C ASN A 292 -27.01 -7.28 -12.39
N ALA A 293 -28.31 -7.18 -12.09
CA ALA A 293 -29.39 -7.80 -12.84
C ALA A 293 -30.10 -6.74 -13.70
N ALA A 294 -31.22 -7.10 -14.32
CA ALA A 294 -31.97 -6.20 -15.21
C ALA A 294 -32.45 -4.90 -14.54
N THR A 295 -32.80 -4.95 -13.26
CA THR A 295 -33.36 -3.81 -12.51
C THR A 295 -32.64 -3.53 -11.19
N ARG A 296 -31.53 -4.23 -10.91
CA ARG A 296 -30.84 -4.16 -9.61
C ARG A 296 -29.35 -4.07 -9.78
N ILE A 297 -28.71 -3.21 -9.00
CA ILE A 297 -27.25 -3.10 -8.91
C ILE A 297 -26.79 -3.52 -7.51
N PHE A 298 -25.82 -4.41 -7.48
CA PHE A 298 -25.11 -4.85 -6.29
C PHE A 298 -23.77 -4.12 -6.21
N TYR A 299 -23.38 -3.73 -5.00
CA TYR A 299 -22.16 -2.95 -4.78
C TYR A 299 -21.52 -3.33 -3.46
N PHE A 300 -20.23 -3.00 -3.31
CA PHE A 300 -19.48 -3.29 -2.12
C PHE A 300 -20.09 -2.59 -0.89
N GLN A 301 -20.31 -3.34 0.19
CA GLN A 301 -20.93 -2.79 1.40
C GLN A 301 -19.85 -2.18 2.31
N ASP A 302 -19.70 -0.86 2.22
CA ASP A 302 -18.82 -0.10 3.12
C ASP A 302 -19.27 -0.19 4.58
N ALA A 303 -18.44 0.31 5.51
CA ALA A 303 -18.79 0.47 6.91
C ALA A 303 -18.76 1.97 7.30
N PRO A 304 -19.93 2.62 7.53
CA PRO A 304 -21.30 2.11 7.39
C PRO A 304 -21.75 2.02 5.92
N PRO A 305 -22.64 1.07 5.58
CA PRO A 305 -22.99 0.77 4.20
C PRO A 305 -23.70 1.95 3.52
N MET A 306 -23.42 2.14 2.23
CA MET A 306 -24.23 3.02 1.39
C MET A 306 -25.66 2.44 1.28
N ARG A 307 -26.66 3.29 1.52
CA ARG A 307 -28.08 2.93 1.46
C ARG A 307 -28.78 3.69 0.34
N PHE A 308 -29.93 3.17 -0.09
CA PHE A 308 -30.84 3.86 -0.98
C PHE A 308 -32.24 3.97 -0.37
N ASN A 309 -32.81 5.16 -0.42
CA ASN A 309 -34.22 5.41 -0.16
C ASN A 309 -34.99 5.55 -1.47
N ARG A 310 -36.28 5.23 -1.46
CA ARG A 310 -37.17 5.42 -2.61
C ARG A 310 -37.11 6.88 -3.03
N GLY A 311 -36.85 7.12 -4.31
CA GLY A 311 -36.69 8.47 -4.86
C GLY A 311 -35.26 9.00 -4.84
N ASP A 312 -34.29 8.30 -4.22
CA ASP A 312 -32.88 8.68 -4.32
C ASP A 312 -32.42 8.61 -5.79
N THR A 313 -31.74 9.64 -6.25
CA THR A 313 -31.17 9.69 -7.59
C THR A 313 -29.78 9.07 -7.59
N TYR A 314 -29.43 8.40 -8.69
CA TYR A 314 -28.13 7.77 -8.85
C TYR A 314 -27.49 8.05 -10.20
N GLU A 315 -26.16 7.91 -10.22
CA GLU A 315 -25.36 7.89 -11.44
C GLU A 315 -24.37 6.73 -11.43
N ILE A 316 -24.09 6.15 -12.60
CA ILE A 316 -23.01 5.18 -12.81
C ILE A 316 -21.88 5.86 -13.58
N TRP A 317 -20.65 5.71 -13.09
CA TRP A 317 -19.46 6.28 -13.71
C TRP A 317 -18.37 5.22 -13.88
N LYS A 318 -17.35 5.55 -14.69
CA LYS A 318 -16.19 4.70 -14.95
C LYS A 318 -14.90 5.38 -14.50
N VAL A 319 -14.07 4.62 -13.79
CA VAL A 319 -12.70 4.94 -13.39
C VAL A 319 -11.78 3.95 -14.12
N VAL A 320 -10.87 4.46 -14.94
CA VAL A 320 -9.87 3.64 -15.64
C VAL A 320 -8.68 3.38 -14.73
N THR A 321 -8.16 4.43 -14.10
CA THR A 321 -7.00 4.33 -13.21
C THR A 321 -7.18 5.26 -12.02
N THR A 322 -7.08 4.70 -10.82
CA THR A 322 -7.01 5.46 -9.58
C THR A 322 -5.59 5.96 -9.35
N LEU A 323 -5.43 7.22 -8.90
CA LEU A 323 -4.13 7.79 -8.52
C LEU A 323 -3.35 6.80 -7.66
N ASP A 324 -2.16 6.48 -8.13
CA ASP A 324 -1.16 5.65 -7.46
C ASP A 324 -1.54 4.20 -7.22
N GLN A 325 -2.64 3.70 -7.83
CA GLN A 325 -2.98 2.30 -7.71
C GLN A 325 -1.78 1.39 -8.04
N PRO A 326 -1.76 0.17 -7.51
CA PRO A 326 -0.74 -0.80 -7.86
C PRO A 326 -0.52 -0.92 -9.38
N GLY A 327 0.75 -0.95 -9.79
CA GLY A 327 1.16 -0.97 -11.20
C GLY A 327 1.39 0.42 -11.81
N GLN A 328 1.17 1.49 -11.05
CA GLN A 328 1.44 2.87 -11.47
C GLN A 328 2.75 3.38 -10.86
N GLY A 329 3.50 4.14 -11.66
CA GLY A 329 4.83 4.61 -11.33
C GLY A 329 5.02 6.11 -11.49
N LYS A 330 6.21 6.48 -11.95
CA LYS A 330 6.66 7.89 -12.06
C LYS A 330 5.55 8.80 -12.60
N SER A 331 5.39 9.98 -11.99
CA SER A 331 4.42 11.00 -12.40
C SER A 331 5.07 12.37 -12.56
N ASP A 332 4.31 13.35 -13.03
CA ASP A 332 4.64 14.76 -12.87
C ASP A 332 4.78 15.10 -11.38
N LEU A 333 5.67 16.04 -11.08
CA LEU A 333 5.84 16.56 -9.73
C LEU A 333 4.60 17.33 -9.28
N LEU A 334 4.08 16.94 -8.10
CA LEU A 334 3.07 17.69 -7.37
C LEU A 334 3.71 18.46 -6.22
N SER A 335 3.01 19.49 -5.72
CA SER A 335 3.48 20.29 -4.59
C SER A 335 2.38 20.51 -3.55
N GLY A 336 2.74 20.34 -2.27
CA GLY A 336 1.88 20.70 -1.14
C GLY A 336 0.67 19.79 -0.91
N LEU A 337 -0.16 20.16 0.07
CA LEU A 337 -1.47 19.58 0.36
C LEU A 337 -2.44 20.72 0.71
N PRO A 338 -3.55 20.93 -0.04
CA PRO A 338 -3.97 20.18 -1.22
C PRO A 338 -2.95 20.30 -2.36
N ALA A 339 -2.72 19.18 -3.08
CA ALA A 339 -1.69 19.12 -4.09
C ALA A 339 -2.02 19.97 -5.33
N LEU A 340 -0.98 20.49 -5.97
CA LEU A 340 -1.04 21.22 -7.24
C LEU A 340 -0.02 20.68 -8.24
N PRO A 341 -0.30 20.76 -9.56
CA PRO A 341 -1.56 21.19 -10.17
C PRO A 341 -2.70 20.18 -9.92
N LYS A 342 -3.95 20.67 -9.77
CA LYS A 342 -5.14 19.85 -9.48
C LYS A 342 -5.66 19.10 -10.72
N LYS A 343 -4.89 18.14 -11.20
CA LYS A 343 -5.17 17.31 -12.39
C LYS A 343 -4.42 15.97 -12.31
N TRP A 344 -4.76 15.03 -13.17
CA TRP A 344 -4.02 13.77 -13.34
C TRP A 344 -2.54 14.08 -13.54
N PRO A 345 -1.64 13.57 -12.68
CA PRO A 345 -0.21 13.87 -12.78
C PRO A 345 0.52 12.99 -13.80
N HIS A 346 -0.19 12.29 -14.70
CA HIS A 346 0.45 11.43 -15.71
C HIS A 346 1.31 10.32 -15.09
N ASN A 347 0.79 9.58 -14.11
CA ASN A 347 1.47 8.35 -13.66
C ASN A 347 1.69 7.45 -14.87
N VAL A 348 2.94 7.03 -15.07
CA VAL A 348 3.31 6.07 -16.12
C VAL A 348 3.07 4.66 -15.63
N LEU A 349 2.78 3.74 -16.55
CA LEU A 349 2.68 2.33 -16.24
C LEU A 349 4.04 1.79 -15.76
N GLU A 350 4.07 1.23 -14.56
CA GLU A 350 5.23 0.62 -13.92
C GLU A 350 4.76 -0.66 -13.23
N PRO A 351 4.66 -1.79 -13.97
CA PRO A 351 3.92 -2.95 -13.50
C PRO A 351 4.55 -3.62 -12.29
N CYS A 352 3.72 -4.20 -11.43
CA CYS A 352 4.15 -5.12 -10.37
C CYS A 352 4.57 -6.46 -10.97
N TYR A 353 5.53 -7.14 -10.34
CA TYR A 353 5.98 -8.46 -10.79
C TYR A 353 6.06 -9.42 -9.61
N SER A 354 5.64 -10.67 -9.85
CA SER A 354 5.85 -11.78 -8.93
C SER A 354 6.39 -13.01 -9.66
N TRP A 355 7.38 -13.69 -9.08
CA TRP A 355 7.88 -14.95 -9.60
C TRP A 355 8.57 -15.80 -8.53
N ASN A 356 8.51 -17.13 -8.68
CA ASN A 356 9.19 -18.08 -7.80
C ASN A 356 8.90 -17.91 -6.29
N ASN A 357 7.71 -17.41 -5.94
CA ASN A 357 7.25 -17.44 -4.56
C ASN A 357 6.55 -18.77 -4.32
N LYS A 358 6.92 -19.48 -3.26
CA LYS A 358 6.50 -20.86 -3.04
C LYS A 358 5.85 -21.03 -1.68
N ASP A 359 4.76 -21.79 -1.61
CA ASP A 359 4.24 -22.27 -0.34
C ASP A 359 5.04 -23.46 0.21
N GLU A 360 4.71 -23.95 1.40
CA GLU A 360 5.40 -25.09 2.03
C GLU A 360 5.26 -26.42 1.23
N TYR A 361 4.37 -26.47 0.25
CA TYR A 361 4.14 -27.62 -0.63
C TYR A 361 4.74 -27.41 -2.04
N GLY A 362 5.37 -26.27 -2.30
CA GLY A 362 5.98 -25.93 -3.59
C GLY A 362 5.01 -25.34 -4.64
N ASN A 363 3.79 -24.99 -4.25
CA ASN A 363 2.84 -24.28 -5.13
C ASN A 363 3.22 -22.80 -5.26
N GLU A 364 2.84 -22.18 -6.38
CA GLU A 364 3.07 -20.75 -6.61
C GLU A 364 2.18 -19.88 -5.70
N VAL A 365 2.78 -18.85 -5.10
CA VAL A 365 2.09 -17.83 -4.30
C VAL A 365 2.07 -16.52 -5.08
N ASP A 366 1.00 -16.34 -5.84
CA ASP A 366 0.85 -15.25 -6.79
C ASP A 366 0.27 -13.96 -6.17
N LEU A 367 0.52 -12.81 -6.81
CA LEU A 367 -0.20 -11.57 -6.51
C LEU A 367 -1.68 -11.76 -6.86
N HIS A 368 -2.54 -11.13 -6.07
CA HIS A 368 -3.98 -11.24 -6.23
C HIS A 368 -4.64 -9.87 -6.25
N THR A 369 -5.75 -9.73 -6.98
CA THR A 369 -6.62 -8.56 -6.87
C THR A 369 -8.06 -8.93 -7.21
N VAL A 370 -8.99 -8.12 -6.72
CA VAL A 370 -10.43 -8.20 -7.05
C VAL A 370 -10.91 -6.89 -7.69
N GLU A 371 -9.99 -5.99 -7.99
CA GLU A 371 -10.29 -4.65 -8.46
C GLU A 371 -10.15 -4.60 -9.98
N GLY A 372 -11.26 -4.28 -10.65
CA GLY A 372 -11.32 -4.32 -12.12
C GLY A 372 -10.33 -3.38 -12.81
N SER A 373 -9.89 -2.30 -12.16
CA SER A 373 -8.90 -1.38 -12.71
C SER A 373 -7.45 -1.85 -12.62
N ILE A 374 -7.15 -2.95 -11.91
CA ILE A 374 -5.79 -3.51 -11.79
C ILE A 374 -5.75 -4.79 -12.63
N GLN A 375 -5.01 -4.77 -13.74
CA GLN A 375 -5.06 -5.82 -14.75
C GLN A 375 -3.78 -6.68 -14.80
N GLU A 376 -3.96 -8.01 -14.78
CA GLU A 376 -2.88 -8.95 -15.10
C GLU A 376 -2.48 -8.83 -16.57
N GLY A 377 -1.17 -8.84 -16.85
CA GLY A 377 -0.64 -8.59 -18.18
C GLY A 377 -0.55 -7.11 -18.55
N GLN A 378 -0.90 -6.20 -17.62
CA GLN A 378 -0.71 -4.76 -17.78
C GLN A 378 -0.12 -4.13 -16.51
N ASP A 379 -0.89 -4.06 -15.42
CA ASP A 379 -0.51 -3.45 -14.15
C ASP A 379 0.30 -4.41 -13.28
N TYR A 380 0.12 -5.71 -13.45
CA TYR A 380 0.93 -6.72 -12.78
C TYR A 380 1.16 -7.97 -13.64
N TYR A 381 2.20 -8.72 -13.32
CA TYR A 381 2.54 -9.98 -13.96
C TYR A 381 2.90 -11.01 -12.89
N ASN A 382 2.14 -12.11 -12.84
CA ASN A 382 2.50 -13.27 -12.04
C ASN A 382 3.42 -14.21 -12.82
N ARG A 383 4.20 -15.00 -12.08
CA ARG A 383 5.15 -16.01 -12.59
C ARG A 383 6.08 -15.48 -13.67
N THR A 384 6.38 -14.19 -13.62
CA THR A 384 7.12 -13.48 -14.67
C THR A 384 8.22 -12.67 -14.02
N ARG A 385 9.46 -13.00 -14.35
CA ARG A 385 10.62 -12.20 -13.93
C ARG A 385 10.57 -10.84 -14.60
N LYS A 386 10.77 -9.77 -13.81
CA LYS A 386 10.85 -8.42 -14.35
C LYS A 386 11.98 -8.32 -15.40
N PRO A 387 11.71 -7.84 -16.63
CA PRO A 387 12.75 -7.66 -17.64
C PRO A 387 13.85 -6.70 -17.17
N ASN A 388 15.10 -7.06 -17.46
CA ASN A 388 16.31 -6.30 -17.14
C ASN A 388 16.52 -5.98 -15.64
N TYR A 389 15.78 -6.64 -14.75
CA TYR A 389 16.00 -6.52 -13.32
C TYR A 389 17.16 -7.42 -12.88
N ALA A 390 17.99 -6.90 -11.97
CA ALA A 390 18.94 -7.66 -11.18
C ALA A 390 18.83 -7.14 -9.73
N PRO A 391 18.71 -8.03 -8.73
CA PRO A 391 18.75 -7.61 -7.33
C PRO A 391 20.02 -6.83 -7.03
N TYR A 392 19.93 -5.86 -6.11
CA TYR A 392 21.12 -5.16 -5.63
C TYR A 392 22.06 -6.13 -4.90
N ILE A 393 23.36 -5.83 -4.88
CA ILE A 393 24.37 -6.71 -4.25
C ILE A 393 23.99 -7.06 -2.80
N TYR A 394 24.14 -8.34 -2.45
CA TYR A 394 23.96 -8.88 -1.11
C TYR A 394 25.25 -9.57 -0.63
N PRO A 395 25.66 -9.42 0.64
CA PRO A 395 25.07 -8.50 1.62
C PRO A 395 25.22 -7.03 1.19
N HIS A 396 24.39 -6.14 1.73
CA HIS A 396 24.45 -4.73 1.39
C HIS A 396 25.86 -4.19 1.73
N PRO A 397 26.51 -3.35 0.90
CA PRO A 397 27.91 -2.98 1.11
C PRO A 397 28.20 -2.32 2.47
N LEU A 398 27.21 -1.65 3.07
CA LEU A 398 27.33 -1.07 4.41
C LEU A 398 27.48 -2.11 5.53
N THR A 399 27.15 -3.39 5.30
CA THR A 399 27.36 -4.45 6.30
C THR A 399 28.85 -4.70 6.59
N THR A 400 29.71 -4.36 5.64
CA THR A 400 31.17 -4.53 5.73
C THR A 400 31.92 -3.23 6.03
N ALA A 401 31.26 -2.08 5.91
CA ALA A 401 31.81 -0.79 6.30
C ALA A 401 31.68 -0.64 7.82
N ASN A 402 32.82 -0.72 8.52
CA ASN A 402 32.89 -0.70 9.99
C ASN A 402 32.36 0.59 10.61
#